data_AF-A0A678V4J2-F1
#
_entry.id   AF-A0A678V4J2-F1
#
_cell.length_a   1.000
_cell.length_b   1.000
_cell.length_c   1.000
_cell.angle_alpha   90.00
_cell.angle_beta   90.00
_cell.angle_gamma   90.00
#
_symmetry.space_group_name_H-M   'P 1'
#
loop_
_entity.id
_entity.type
_entity.pdbx_description
1 polymer ?
#
loop_
_entity_poly.entity_id
_entity_poly.type
_entity_poly.pdbx_seq_one_letter_code
_entity_poly.pdbx_strand_id
1 'polypeptide(L)'
;YVFGQSGAGNNWAKGHYTEGAELIDSVLDVVRKEAEGCDCLQGFQITHSLGGGTGSGMGTLLISKIREEYPDRIMETFSVFPSPKVSDTVVEPYNATLSVHQLVENADEVQVIDNEALYDICFRTLKLTTPTYGDLNHLVSAAMSGVTCSLRFPGQLNSDLRKLAVNL
;
A
#
# COMPACT_ATOMS: atom_id res chain seq x y z
N TYR A 1 -10.41 13.82 -5.21
CA TYR A 1 -10.99 12.55 -4.70
C TYR A 1 -11.60 11.80 -5.85
N VAL A 2 -11.28 10.51 -5.98
CA VAL A 2 -11.87 9.60 -6.98
C VAL A 2 -12.51 8.46 -6.21
N PHE A 3 -13.79 8.19 -6.45
CA PHE A 3 -14.53 7.13 -5.77
C PHE A 3 -15.53 6.47 -6.74
N GLY A 4 -15.70 5.16 -6.60
CA GLY A 4 -16.69 4.39 -7.37
C GLY A 4 -18.07 4.37 -6.69
N GLN A 5 -19.08 3.89 -7.43
CA GLN A 5 -20.42 3.67 -6.89
C GLN A 5 -20.59 2.26 -6.28
N SER A 6 -19.69 1.33 -6.63
CA SER A 6 -19.66 -0.04 -6.14
C SER A 6 -18.35 -0.32 -5.39
N GLY A 7 -18.35 -1.37 -4.58
CA GLY A 7 -17.17 -1.88 -3.90
C GLY A 7 -16.86 -3.30 -4.34
N ALA A 8 -15.57 -3.65 -4.39
CA ALA A 8 -15.11 -4.96 -4.85
C ALA A 8 -15.55 -6.14 -3.95
N GLY A 9 -16.08 -5.87 -2.75
CA GLY A 9 -16.68 -6.89 -1.87
C GLY A 9 -15.73 -8.04 -1.51
N ASN A 10 -14.50 -7.72 -1.10
CA ASN A 10 -13.43 -8.68 -0.80
C ASN A 10 -13.07 -9.63 -1.96
N ASN A 11 -13.35 -9.24 -3.21
CA ASN A 11 -12.96 -9.99 -4.39
C ASN A 11 -11.86 -9.25 -5.16
N TRP A 12 -10.65 -9.82 -5.17
CA TRP A 12 -9.52 -9.28 -5.91
C TRP A 12 -9.79 -9.13 -7.41
N ALA A 13 -10.42 -10.12 -8.04
CA ALA A 13 -10.67 -10.10 -9.48
C ALA A 13 -11.65 -8.98 -9.87
N LYS A 14 -12.63 -8.66 -9.01
CA LYS A 14 -13.49 -7.49 -9.23
C LYS A 14 -12.72 -6.18 -9.18
N GLY A 15 -11.82 -6.06 -8.21
CA GLY A 15 -10.94 -4.89 -8.08
C GLY A 15 -9.97 -4.76 -9.26
N HIS A 16 -9.45 -5.87 -9.77
CA HIS A 16 -8.38 -5.84 -10.77
C HIS A 16 -8.89 -5.84 -12.22
N TYR A 17 -9.97 -6.57 -12.52
CA TYR A 17 -10.43 -6.76 -13.90
C TYR A 17 -11.76 -6.11 -14.25
N THR A 18 -12.60 -5.75 -13.26
CA THR A 18 -13.95 -5.21 -13.55
C THR A 18 -14.12 -3.80 -13.00
N GLU A 19 -14.51 -3.65 -11.74
CA GLU A 19 -14.92 -2.36 -11.17
C GLU A 19 -13.73 -1.40 -11.03
N GLY A 20 -12.55 -1.91 -10.65
CA GLY A 20 -11.36 -1.07 -10.56
C GLY A 20 -10.78 -0.72 -11.94
N ALA A 21 -10.96 -1.58 -12.94
CA ALA A 21 -10.53 -1.30 -14.31
C ALA A 21 -11.38 -0.18 -14.96
N GLU A 22 -12.66 -0.08 -14.62
CA GLU A 22 -13.50 1.05 -15.06
C GLU A 22 -13.11 2.38 -14.41
N LEU A 23 -12.58 2.34 -13.18
CA LEU A 23 -12.23 3.54 -12.40
C LEU A 23 -10.77 4.00 -12.59
N ILE A 24 -9.90 3.12 -13.12
CA ILE A 24 -8.45 3.35 -13.11
C ILE A 24 -8.02 4.58 -13.90
N ASP A 25 -8.64 4.82 -15.07
CA ASP A 25 -8.28 5.96 -15.93
C ASP A 25 -8.51 7.30 -15.22
N SER A 26 -9.60 7.40 -14.45
CA SER A 26 -9.91 8.58 -13.66
C SER A 26 -8.88 8.80 -12.53
N VAL A 27 -8.32 7.73 -11.97
CA VAL A 27 -7.25 7.83 -10.96
C VAL A 27 -5.95 8.27 -11.64
N LEU A 28 -5.60 7.66 -12.77
CA LEU A 28 -4.39 7.97 -13.52
C LEU A 28 -4.37 9.42 -14.01
N ASP A 29 -5.49 9.98 -14.45
CA ASP A 29 -5.57 11.41 -14.82
C ASP A 29 -5.20 12.34 -13.66
N VAL A 30 -5.64 12.01 -12.44
CA VAL A 30 -5.27 12.77 -11.24
C VAL A 30 -3.78 12.57 -10.92
N VAL A 31 -3.28 11.34 -11.01
CA VAL A 31 -1.86 11.04 -10.77
C VAL A 31 -0.97 11.80 -11.75
N ARG A 32 -1.31 11.82 -13.05
CA ARG A 32 -0.58 12.57 -14.08
C ARG A 32 -0.56 14.06 -13.77
N LYS A 33 -1.70 14.63 -13.40
CA LYS A 33 -1.79 16.05 -13.04
C LYS A 33 -0.87 16.42 -11.87
N GLU A 34 -0.82 15.60 -10.83
CA GLU A 34 0.07 15.83 -9.68
C GLU A 34 1.55 15.59 -10.03
N ALA A 35 1.83 14.59 -10.88
CA ALA A 35 3.17 14.32 -11.39
C ALA A 35 3.73 15.49 -12.23
N GLU A 36 2.91 16.09 -13.09
CA GLU A 36 3.26 17.29 -13.87
C GLU A 36 3.47 18.53 -12.99
N GLY A 37 2.84 18.58 -11.82
CA GLY A 37 3.03 19.63 -10.83
C GLY A 37 4.35 19.56 -10.06
N CYS A 38 5.11 18.47 -10.21
CA CYS A 38 6.37 18.27 -9.51
C CYS A 38 7.57 18.72 -10.35
N ASP A 39 8.49 19.50 -9.76
CA ASP A 39 9.76 19.87 -10.43
C ASP A 39 10.65 18.63 -10.69
N CYS A 40 10.69 17.71 -9.73
CA CYS A 40 11.45 16.46 -9.83
C CYS A 40 10.76 15.34 -9.04
N LEU A 41 9.93 14.57 -9.73
CA LEU A 41 9.22 13.43 -9.14
C LEU A 41 10.22 12.29 -8.78
N GLN A 42 10.28 11.90 -7.51
CA GLN A 42 11.15 10.79 -7.09
C GLN A 42 10.52 9.41 -7.35
N GLY A 43 9.22 9.28 -7.09
CA GLY A 43 8.53 8.00 -7.05
C GLY A 43 7.10 8.13 -6.55
N PHE A 44 6.47 6.98 -6.32
CA PHE A 44 5.11 6.86 -5.82
C PHE A 44 5.12 6.01 -4.55
N GLN A 45 4.32 6.43 -3.56
CA GLN A 45 4.10 5.69 -2.33
C GLN A 45 2.63 5.28 -2.25
N ILE A 46 2.36 3.97 -2.20
CA ILE A 46 1.00 3.43 -2.19
C ILE A 46 0.73 2.71 -0.87
N THR A 47 -0.31 3.13 -0.15
CA THR A 47 -0.77 2.46 1.07
C THR A 47 -2.03 1.67 0.78
N HIS A 48 -1.99 0.35 0.97
CA HIS A 48 -3.10 -0.54 0.64
C HIS A 48 -3.13 -1.80 1.51
N SER A 49 -4.28 -2.48 1.54
CA SER A 49 -4.43 -3.77 2.22
C SER A 49 -4.48 -4.90 1.21
N LEU A 50 -3.78 -5.99 1.50
CA LEU A 50 -3.73 -7.17 0.62
C LEU A 50 -4.91 -8.12 0.82
N GLY A 51 -5.57 -8.06 1.98
CA GLY A 51 -6.73 -8.91 2.28
C GLY A 51 -8.04 -8.45 1.63
N GLY A 52 -8.19 -7.16 1.32
CA GLY A 52 -9.42 -6.61 0.73
C GLY A 52 -9.62 -7.01 -0.74
N GLY A 53 -10.63 -6.44 -1.40
CA GLY A 53 -10.81 -6.56 -2.86
C GLY A 53 -10.32 -5.33 -3.64
N THR A 54 -10.62 -4.14 -3.13
CA THR A 54 -10.23 -2.86 -3.77
C THR A 54 -8.76 -2.54 -3.50
N GLY A 55 -8.34 -2.55 -2.22
CA GLY A 55 -6.94 -2.26 -1.87
C GLY A 55 -5.97 -3.22 -2.55
N SER A 56 -6.32 -4.49 -2.63
CA SER A 56 -5.51 -5.53 -3.23
C SER A 56 -5.59 -5.50 -4.76
N GLY A 57 -6.77 -5.69 -5.36
CA GLY A 57 -6.96 -5.83 -6.79
C GLY A 57 -6.79 -4.54 -7.58
N MET A 58 -7.48 -3.48 -7.16
CA MET A 58 -7.34 -2.17 -7.82
C MET A 58 -5.99 -1.52 -7.48
N GLY A 59 -5.48 -1.73 -6.26
CA GLY A 59 -4.16 -1.22 -5.86
C GLY A 59 -3.03 -1.81 -6.72
N THR A 60 -3.02 -3.11 -6.96
CA THR A 60 -2.01 -3.73 -7.83
C THR A 60 -2.17 -3.37 -9.30
N LEU A 61 -3.41 -3.18 -9.77
CA LEU A 61 -3.65 -2.66 -11.12
C LEU A 61 -3.04 -1.25 -11.27
N LEU A 62 -3.26 -0.38 -10.29
CA LEU A 62 -2.70 0.97 -10.27
C LEU A 62 -1.17 0.96 -10.26
N ILE A 63 -0.57 0.09 -9.45
CA ILE A 63 0.89 -0.08 -9.40
C ILE A 63 1.44 -0.46 -10.79
N SER A 64 0.82 -1.45 -11.45
CA SER A 64 1.22 -1.88 -12.79
C SER A 64 1.10 -0.75 -13.82
N LYS A 65 -0.02 -0.02 -13.82
CA LYS A 65 -0.24 1.12 -14.74
C LYS A 65 0.73 2.27 -14.52
N ILE A 66 1.02 2.61 -13.27
CA ILE A 66 2.02 3.63 -12.95
C ILE A 66 3.41 3.16 -13.38
N ARG A 67 3.74 1.87 -13.22
CA ARG A 67 5.03 1.32 -13.68
C ARG A 67 5.17 1.36 -15.20
N GLU A 68 4.08 1.17 -15.94
CA GLU A 68 4.04 1.33 -17.40
C GLU A 68 4.29 2.79 -17.83
N GLU A 69 3.66 3.76 -17.16
CA GLU A 69 3.79 5.19 -17.51
C GLU A 69 5.07 5.85 -17.00
N TYR A 70 5.57 5.40 -15.85
CA TYR A 70 6.70 5.97 -15.13
C TYR A 70 7.76 4.90 -14.77
N PRO A 71 8.36 4.22 -15.77
CA PRO A 71 9.25 3.08 -15.53
C PRO A 71 10.52 3.42 -14.74
N ASP A 72 11.00 4.67 -14.86
CA ASP A 72 12.23 5.13 -14.20
C ASP A 72 12.01 5.63 -12.75
N ARG A 73 10.77 5.65 -12.27
CA ARG A 73 10.39 6.18 -10.95
C ARG A 73 10.27 5.04 -9.95
N ILE A 74 10.69 5.30 -8.71
CA ILE A 74 10.64 4.31 -7.63
C ILE A 74 9.18 4.07 -7.23
N MET A 75 8.81 2.80 -7.09
CA MET A 75 7.52 2.35 -6.57
C MET A 75 7.69 1.75 -5.19
N GLU A 76 7.22 2.47 -4.15
CA GLU A 76 7.20 2.00 -2.76
C GLU A 76 5.77 1.71 -2.34
N THR A 77 5.56 0.60 -1.62
CA THR A 77 4.24 0.25 -1.09
C THR A 77 4.27 -0.02 0.41
N PHE A 78 3.27 0.49 1.13
CA PHE A 78 2.94 0.12 2.50
C PHE A 78 1.79 -0.88 2.44
N SER A 79 2.13 -2.15 2.51
CA SER A 79 1.21 -3.27 2.28
C SER A 79 0.78 -3.89 3.61
N VAL A 80 -0.49 -3.73 3.97
CA VAL A 80 -1.06 -4.34 5.17
C VAL A 80 -1.44 -5.79 4.88
N PHE A 81 -0.76 -6.71 5.55
CA PHE A 81 -0.99 -8.14 5.46
C PHE A 81 -2.18 -8.56 6.33
N PRO A 82 -3.02 -9.47 5.84
CA PRO A 82 -4.18 -9.95 6.58
C PRO A 82 -3.76 -10.81 7.77
N SER A 83 -4.60 -10.85 8.80
CA SER A 83 -4.43 -11.75 9.94
C SER A 83 -5.78 -12.31 10.40
N PRO A 84 -5.89 -13.62 10.68
CA PRO A 84 -7.12 -14.23 11.18
C PRO A 84 -7.49 -13.74 12.60
N LYS A 85 -6.56 -13.08 13.32
CA LYS A 85 -6.87 -12.47 14.63
C LYS A 85 -7.63 -11.14 14.51
N VAL A 86 -7.58 -10.51 13.34
CA VAL A 86 -8.09 -9.15 13.10
C VAL A 86 -9.28 -9.16 12.12
N SER A 87 -9.35 -10.15 11.22
CA SER A 87 -10.42 -10.29 10.23
C SER A 87 -10.89 -11.74 10.09
N ASP A 88 -12.20 -11.92 9.98
CA ASP A 88 -12.86 -13.23 9.77
C ASP A 88 -13.06 -13.57 8.27
N THR A 89 -12.47 -12.78 7.37
CA THR A 89 -12.69 -12.95 5.93
C THR A 89 -11.86 -14.12 5.38
N VAL A 90 -12.55 -15.21 5.01
CA VAL A 90 -11.91 -16.46 4.53
C VAL A 90 -11.20 -16.32 3.17
N VAL A 91 -11.50 -15.28 2.40
CA VAL A 91 -10.91 -15.05 1.06
C VAL A 91 -9.63 -14.20 1.08
N GLU A 92 -9.23 -13.66 2.23
CA GLU A 92 -8.03 -12.84 2.35
C GLU A 92 -6.75 -13.53 1.88
N PRO A 93 -6.51 -14.82 2.17
CA PRO A 93 -5.31 -15.50 1.67
C PRO A 93 -5.23 -15.53 0.14
N TYR A 94 -6.38 -15.66 -0.54
CA TYR A 94 -6.44 -15.61 -2.01
C TYR A 94 -6.09 -14.22 -2.53
N ASN A 95 -6.70 -13.18 -1.97
CA ASN A 95 -6.45 -11.80 -2.36
C ASN A 95 -4.98 -11.40 -2.12
N ALA A 96 -4.42 -11.83 -0.99
CA ALA A 96 -3.03 -11.56 -0.65
C ALA A 96 -2.07 -12.28 -1.60
N THR A 97 -2.29 -13.57 -1.88
CA THR A 97 -1.44 -14.33 -2.80
C THR A 97 -1.42 -13.73 -4.21
N LEU A 98 -2.60 -13.38 -4.74
CA LEU A 98 -2.72 -12.74 -6.06
C LEU A 98 -2.04 -11.37 -6.08
N SER A 99 -2.13 -10.62 -4.99
CA SER A 99 -1.53 -9.29 -4.92
C SER A 99 -0.02 -9.32 -4.76
N VAL A 100 0.51 -10.26 -3.96
CA VAL A 100 1.95 -10.45 -3.80
C VAL A 100 2.60 -10.77 -5.14
N HIS A 101 1.96 -11.60 -5.98
CA HIS A 101 2.47 -11.87 -7.32
C HIS A 101 2.67 -10.59 -8.14
N GLN A 102 1.72 -9.67 -8.12
CA GLN A 102 1.82 -8.38 -8.81
C GLN A 102 2.86 -7.46 -8.17
N LEU A 103 2.95 -7.45 -6.84
CA LEU A 103 3.92 -6.62 -6.12
C LEU A 103 5.37 -7.03 -6.40
N VAL A 104 5.64 -8.34 -6.50
CA VAL A 104 6.99 -8.86 -6.78
C VAL A 104 7.54 -8.36 -8.11
N GLU A 105 6.67 -8.13 -9.11
CA GLU A 105 7.10 -7.70 -10.44
C GLU A 105 7.12 -6.18 -10.60
N ASN A 106 6.25 -5.45 -9.90
CA ASN A 106 5.99 -4.04 -10.19
C ASN A 106 6.43 -3.06 -9.08
N ALA A 107 6.67 -3.52 -7.86
CA ALA A 107 7.15 -2.67 -6.77
C ALA A 107 8.66 -2.81 -6.59
N ASP A 108 9.35 -1.68 -6.40
CA ASP A 108 10.78 -1.67 -6.07
C ASP A 108 11.00 -1.91 -4.57
N GLU A 109 10.08 -1.43 -3.72
CA GLU A 109 10.14 -1.59 -2.27
C GLU A 109 8.74 -1.89 -1.69
N VAL A 110 8.67 -2.87 -0.78
CA VAL A 110 7.42 -3.28 -0.13
C VAL A 110 7.62 -3.32 1.38
N GLN A 111 7.08 -2.32 2.06
CA GLN A 111 7.00 -2.26 3.52
C GLN A 111 5.83 -3.14 3.98
N VAL A 112 6.17 -4.29 4.55
CA VAL A 112 5.22 -5.29 5.03
C VAL A 112 4.72 -4.90 6.42
N ILE A 113 3.43 -4.58 6.51
CA ILE A 113 2.75 -4.25 7.76
C ILE A 113 1.87 -5.43 8.15
N ASP A 114 2.31 -6.23 9.11
CA ASP A 114 1.57 -7.41 9.55
C ASP A 114 0.56 -7.07 10.67
N ASN A 115 -0.73 -7.21 10.36
CA ASN A 115 -1.80 -7.02 11.35
C ASN A 115 -1.69 -7.98 12.55
N GLU A 116 -1.12 -9.17 12.36
CA GLU A 116 -0.90 -10.10 13.47
C GLU A 116 0.15 -9.55 14.43
N ALA A 117 1.30 -9.11 13.90
CA ALA A 117 2.36 -8.51 14.70
C ALA A 117 1.89 -7.24 15.40
N LEU A 118 1.14 -6.37 14.72
CA LEU A 118 0.56 -5.17 15.32
C LEU A 118 -0.43 -5.50 16.44
N TYR A 119 -1.30 -6.49 16.22
CA TYR A 119 -2.25 -6.93 17.24
C TYR A 119 -1.53 -7.49 18.47
N ASP A 120 -0.51 -8.33 18.26
CA ASP A 120 0.29 -8.89 19.33
C ASP A 120 1.05 -7.80 20.11
N ILE A 121 1.55 -6.74 19.47
CA ILE A 121 2.16 -5.58 20.15
C ILE A 121 1.13 -4.85 21.01
N CYS A 122 -0.05 -4.53 20.46
CA CYS A 122 -1.12 -3.85 21.20
C CYS A 122 -1.57 -4.67 22.42
N PHE A 123 -1.78 -5.96 22.22
CA PHE A 123 -2.29 -6.85 23.27
C PHE A 123 -1.24 -7.18 24.32
N ARG A 124 -0.04 -7.62 23.90
CA ARG A 124 0.99 -8.11 24.83
C ARG A 124 1.83 -7.00 25.43
N THR A 125 2.18 -5.97 24.66
CA THR A 125 3.10 -4.91 25.09
C THR A 125 2.35 -3.72 25.65
N LEU A 126 1.39 -3.18 24.89
CA LEU A 126 0.59 -2.02 25.33
C LEU A 126 -0.53 -2.37 26.30
N LYS A 127 -0.76 -3.66 26.56
CA LYS A 127 -1.76 -4.19 27.51
C LYS A 127 -3.18 -3.75 27.18
N LEU A 128 -3.49 -3.54 25.91
CA LEU A 128 -4.84 -3.26 25.43
C LEU A 128 -5.61 -4.59 25.33
N THR A 129 -6.68 -4.73 26.11
CA THR A 129 -7.48 -5.97 26.17
C THR A 129 -8.24 -6.25 24.88
N THR A 130 -8.68 -5.20 24.18
CA THR A 130 -9.39 -5.28 22.90
C THR A 130 -8.82 -4.23 21.94
N PRO A 131 -7.71 -4.54 21.25
CA PRO A 131 -7.12 -3.64 20.26
C PRO A 131 -8.12 -3.31 19.14
N THR A 132 -8.26 -2.04 18.81
CA THR A 132 -9.10 -1.54 17.72
C THR A 132 -8.25 -1.20 16.49
N TYR A 133 -8.88 -1.02 15.32
CA TYR A 133 -8.19 -0.49 14.14
C TYR A 133 -7.55 0.88 14.38
N GLY A 134 -8.09 1.71 15.28
CA GLY A 134 -7.48 2.97 15.67
C GLY A 134 -6.11 2.77 16.32
N ASP A 135 -6.01 1.78 17.21
CA ASP A 135 -4.75 1.46 17.92
C ASP A 135 -3.70 0.89 16.96
N LEU A 136 -4.13 -0.02 16.06
CA LEU A 136 -3.27 -0.58 15.02
C LEU A 136 -2.76 0.53 14.09
N ASN A 137 -3.65 1.41 13.62
CA ASN A 137 -3.31 2.50 12.72
C ASN A 137 -2.40 3.54 13.39
N HIS A 138 -2.49 3.72 14.70
CA HIS A 138 -1.56 4.57 15.43
C HIS A 138 -0.11 4.03 15.31
N LEU A 139 0.09 2.72 15.51
CA LEU A 139 1.40 2.09 15.32
C LEU A 139 1.88 2.17 13.87
N VAL A 140 0.99 1.92 12.91
CA VAL A 140 1.32 2.02 11.48
C VAL A 140 1.76 3.43 11.12
N SER A 141 1.02 4.45 11.55
CA SER A 141 1.37 5.84 11.25
C SER A 141 2.72 6.25 11.86
N ALA A 142 3.03 5.77 13.07
CA ALA A 142 4.32 5.99 13.69
C ALA A 142 5.46 5.30 12.91
N ALA A 143 5.24 4.06 12.47
CA ALA A 143 6.21 3.32 11.66
C ALA A 143 6.45 3.99 10.30
N MET A 144 5.39 4.36 9.57
CA MET A 144 5.48 5.08 8.29
C MET A 144 6.18 6.44 8.45
N SER A 145 5.89 7.17 9.53
CA SER A 145 6.58 8.41 9.84
C SER A 145 8.08 8.18 10.06
N GLY A 146 8.44 7.10 10.75
CA GLY A 146 9.83 6.69 10.97
C GLY A 146 10.57 6.38 9.66
N VAL A 147 9.98 5.53 8.82
CA VAL A 147 10.57 5.12 7.51
C VAL A 147 10.77 6.33 6.60
N THR A 148 9.76 7.20 6.50
CA THR A 148 9.82 8.40 5.64
C THR A 148 10.57 9.58 6.26
N CYS A 149 11.16 9.43 7.44
CA CYS A 149 11.84 10.52 8.14
C CYS A 149 13.03 11.07 7.34
N SER A 150 13.84 10.19 6.74
CA SER A 150 15.00 10.57 5.92
C SER A 150 14.65 11.27 4.61
N LEU A 151 13.41 11.10 4.13
CA LEU A 151 12.88 11.78 2.94
C LEU A 151 12.37 13.19 3.26
N ARG A 152 11.89 13.40 4.50
CA ARG A 152 11.22 14.64 4.93
C ARG A 152 12.16 15.63 5.61
N PHE A 153 13.24 15.14 6.23
CA PHE A 153 14.19 15.96 6.98
C PHE A 153 15.60 15.84 6.41
N PRO A 154 16.43 16.89 6.53
CA PRO A 154 17.80 16.85 6.04
C PRO A 154 18.59 15.76 6.75
N GLY A 155 19.13 14.81 5.98
CA GLY A 155 19.93 13.69 6.47
C GLY A 155 20.94 13.24 5.42
N GLN A 156 22.03 12.61 5.89
CA GLN A 156 23.07 12.09 4.99
C GLN A 156 22.79 10.67 4.48
N LEU A 157 21.93 9.91 5.19
CA LEU A 157 21.62 8.52 4.89
C LEU A 157 20.18 8.40 4.37
N ASN A 158 19.96 7.62 3.30
CA ASN A 158 18.64 7.35 2.68
C ASN A 158 17.83 8.62 2.36
N SER A 159 18.51 9.65 1.86
CA SER A 159 17.95 10.98 1.59
C SER A 159 16.93 11.03 0.45
N ASP A 160 16.80 9.95 -0.33
CA ASP A 160 15.89 9.82 -1.45
C ASP A 160 15.43 8.36 -1.57
N LEU A 161 14.28 8.16 -2.22
CA LEU A 161 13.66 6.84 -2.38
C LEU A 161 14.58 5.84 -3.10
N ARG A 162 15.40 6.30 -4.05
CA ARG A 162 16.31 5.42 -4.79
C ARG A 162 17.44 4.93 -3.90
N LYS A 163 18.03 5.79 -3.07
CA LYS A 163 19.05 5.39 -2.09
C LYS A 163 18.50 4.46 -1.03
N LEU A 164 17.26 4.68 -0.58
CA LEU A 164 16.60 3.76 0.33
C LEU A 164 16.51 2.36 -0.29
N ALA A 165 15.98 2.26 -1.51
CA ALA A 165 15.85 1.00 -2.25
C ALA A 165 17.20 0.32 -2.58
N VAL A 166 18.28 1.08 -2.82
CA VAL A 166 19.61 0.50 -3.11
C VAL A 166 20.31 -0.02 -1.85
N ASN A 167 20.01 0.55 -0.68
CA ASN A 167 20.70 0.22 0.57
C ASN A 167 20.04 -0.93 1.35
N LEU A 168 18.80 -1.30 1.02
CA LEU A 168 18.04 -2.40 1.61
C LEU A 168 18.10 -3.65 0.72
#